data_AF-A0A9N9IYG3-F1
#
_entry.id   AF-A0A9N9IYG3-F1
#
_cell.length_a   1.000
_cell.length_b   1.000
_cell.length_c   1.000
_cell.angle_alpha   90.00
_cell.angle_beta   90.00
_cell.angle_gamma   90.00
#
_symmetry.space_group_name_H-M   'P 1'
#
loop_
_entity.id
_entity.type
_entity.pdbx_description
1 polymer ?
#
loop_
_entity_poly.entity_id
_entity_poly.type
_entity_poly.pdbx_seq_one_letter_code
_entity_poly.pdbx_strand_id
1 'polypeptide(L)'
;MSLSKPYNLDHFYQLIKDKKYITYLQDNQLSSDVENTIENYPYVDWNIDQLKYFLHQPTSTFTKCSESYPPYNVVPNRDPLDHWVAESMKIWDRELYDSLKGYTKLARLGRVYPSLAMFSRPLVTRKNVLSSERFDQAYKQALGQLRQLFESCRAETLSLDNIMKQIPRNSSAGYPYLGKKKSEVWDEVHKQSISNYYRLLRKEKIEYKPCVLALRGHLSPLEQNKSRAIWVVPFETIVMENLLFRNVYDYLYKKLSDVFLTGKNTLYRLRNYLHTNNGMDFINLDYSGWDAHRMRFVSMDVFDILKKCIQFKHTDLGSEESIFDFVRETFLESKLMLPDGSCYKKQVGTPSGSLLTT
;
A
#
# COMPACT_ATOMS: atom_id res chain seq x y z
N MET A 1 -21.27 -40.62 4.33
CA MET A 1 -20.19 -39.78 4.92
C MET A 1 -20.65 -39.36 6.30
N SER A 2 -20.07 -39.93 7.35
CA SER A 2 -20.46 -39.62 8.73
C SER A 2 -19.98 -38.21 9.10
N LEU A 3 -20.89 -37.42 9.69
CA LEU A 3 -20.57 -36.10 10.23
C LEU A 3 -19.57 -36.28 11.37
N SER A 4 -18.35 -35.82 11.11
CA SER A 4 -17.22 -35.88 12.01
C SER A 4 -17.49 -35.10 13.30
N LYS A 5 -16.86 -35.55 14.39
CA LYS A 5 -16.94 -34.96 15.74
C LYS A 5 -16.82 -33.43 15.68
N PRO A 6 -17.56 -32.67 16.53
CA PRO A 6 -17.47 -31.22 16.56
C PRO A 6 -16.02 -30.82 16.83
N TYR A 7 -15.39 -30.17 15.85
CA TYR A 7 -14.05 -29.62 16.01
C TYR A 7 -14.08 -28.58 17.15
N ASN A 8 -13.32 -28.83 18.22
CA ASN A 8 -13.05 -27.84 19.25
C ASN A 8 -12.28 -26.67 18.62
N LEU A 9 -12.69 -25.43 18.87
CA LEU A 9 -11.99 -24.20 18.43
C LEU A 9 -10.54 -24.19 18.91
N ASP A 10 -10.23 -24.76 20.08
CA ASP A 10 -8.86 -24.87 20.57
C ASP A 10 -8.01 -25.78 19.67
N HIS A 11 -8.56 -26.91 19.23
CA HIS A 11 -7.90 -27.80 18.27
C HIS A 11 -7.78 -27.14 16.89
N PHE A 12 -8.80 -26.40 16.45
CA PHE A 12 -8.75 -25.62 15.21
C PHE A 12 -7.66 -24.56 15.24
N TYR A 13 -7.54 -23.79 16.31
CA TYR A 13 -6.44 -22.82 16.45
C TYR A 13 -5.09 -23.47 16.62
N GLN A 14 -5.02 -24.65 17.22
CA GLN A 14 -3.78 -25.43 17.22
C GLN A 14 -3.39 -25.86 15.81
N LEU A 15 -4.32 -26.30 14.96
CA LEU A 15 -4.05 -26.56 13.53
C LEU A 15 -3.55 -25.30 12.81
N ILE A 16 -4.12 -24.13 13.15
CA ILE A 16 -3.66 -22.85 12.59
C ILE A 16 -2.22 -22.55 13.01
N LYS A 17 -1.91 -22.70 14.30
CA LYS A 17 -0.56 -22.50 14.87
C LYS A 17 0.46 -23.48 14.28
N ASP A 18 0.07 -24.75 14.15
CA ASP A 18 0.91 -25.83 13.62
C ASP A 18 1.03 -25.81 12.10
N LYS A 19 0.33 -24.90 11.41
CA LYS A 19 0.38 -24.74 9.94
C LYS A 19 -0.04 -25.99 9.14
N LYS A 20 -0.83 -26.90 9.72
CA LYS A 20 -1.21 -28.18 9.08
C LYS A 20 -2.15 -28.04 7.86
N TYR A 21 -2.74 -26.87 7.68
CA TYR A 21 -3.67 -26.53 6.58
C TYR A 21 -3.00 -25.73 5.45
N ILE A 22 -1.66 -25.57 5.49
CA ILE A 22 -0.93 -24.80 4.49
C ILE A 22 -0.62 -25.66 3.27
N THR A 23 -1.16 -25.27 2.12
CA THR A 23 -0.77 -25.79 0.81
C THR A 23 0.22 -24.85 0.15
N TYR A 24 1.35 -25.39 -0.30
CA TYR A 24 2.38 -24.68 -1.06
C TYR A 24 2.25 -24.96 -2.55
N LEU A 25 2.60 -23.97 -3.36
CA LEU A 25 2.66 -24.11 -4.80
C LEU A 25 3.87 -24.96 -5.14
N GLN A 26 3.70 -25.96 -6.01
CA GLN A 26 4.80 -26.76 -6.52
C GLN A 26 5.44 -26.05 -7.73
N ASP A 27 6.76 -26.14 -7.89
CA ASP A 27 7.47 -25.37 -8.92
C ASP A 27 7.06 -25.74 -10.36
N ASN A 28 6.65 -26.98 -10.60
CA ASN A 28 6.09 -27.46 -11.87
C ASN A 28 4.71 -26.87 -12.20
N GLN A 29 4.08 -26.14 -11.28
CA GLN A 29 2.79 -25.48 -11.47
C GLN A 29 2.92 -24.00 -11.84
N LEU A 30 4.15 -23.46 -11.89
CA LEU A 30 4.40 -22.08 -12.31
C LEU A 30 4.24 -21.93 -13.82
N SER A 31 3.37 -21.02 -14.23
CA SER A 31 3.34 -20.51 -15.60
C SER A 31 4.32 -19.33 -15.72
N SER A 32 4.87 -19.10 -16.92
CA SER A 32 5.67 -17.88 -17.19
C SER A 32 4.82 -16.61 -17.09
N ASP A 33 3.50 -16.75 -17.33
CA ASP A 33 2.52 -15.73 -17.03
C ASP A 33 2.06 -15.79 -15.56
N VAL A 34 2.32 -14.69 -14.85
CA VAL A 34 1.93 -14.49 -13.45
C VAL A 34 0.41 -14.41 -13.28
N GLU A 35 -0.33 -13.88 -14.27
CA GLU A 35 -1.80 -13.77 -14.20
C GLU A 35 -2.43 -15.15 -14.18
N ASN A 36 -2.08 -15.99 -15.16
CA ASN A 36 -2.52 -17.36 -15.25
C ASN A 36 -2.17 -18.18 -13.99
N THR A 37 -0.99 -17.96 -13.40
CA THR A 37 -0.62 -18.66 -12.15
C THR A 37 -1.51 -18.22 -10.98
N ILE A 38 -1.75 -16.92 -10.82
CA ILE A 38 -2.59 -16.36 -9.75
C ILE A 38 -4.05 -16.79 -9.92
N GLU A 39 -4.58 -16.82 -11.14
CA GLU A 39 -5.97 -17.20 -11.42
C GLU A 39 -6.24 -18.68 -11.13
N ASN A 40 -5.29 -19.56 -11.47
CA ASN A 40 -5.42 -21.00 -11.22
C ASN A 40 -5.14 -21.38 -9.75
N TYR A 41 -4.33 -20.59 -9.04
CA TYR A 41 -3.90 -20.88 -7.67
C TYR A 41 -4.03 -19.67 -6.71
N PRO A 42 -5.21 -19.02 -6.60
CA PRO A 42 -5.37 -17.75 -5.89
C PRO A 42 -5.17 -17.86 -4.38
N TYR A 43 -5.26 -19.09 -3.86
CA TYR A 43 -5.18 -19.40 -2.44
C TYR A 43 -4.11 -20.47 -2.17
N VAL A 44 -2.98 -20.42 -2.87
CA VAL A 44 -1.83 -21.28 -2.58
C VAL A 44 -0.66 -20.41 -2.09
N ASP A 45 0.07 -20.87 -1.08
CA ASP A 45 1.23 -20.14 -0.57
C ASP A 45 2.40 -20.30 -1.51
N TRP A 46 3.03 -19.18 -1.84
CA TRP A 46 4.30 -19.20 -2.55
C TRP A 46 5.45 -19.15 -1.56
N ASN A 47 6.61 -19.68 -1.96
CA ASN A 47 7.88 -19.40 -1.29
C ASN A 47 8.56 -18.17 -1.93
N ILE A 48 9.67 -17.70 -1.32
CA ILE A 48 10.36 -16.50 -1.78
C ILE A 48 11.04 -16.70 -3.14
N ASP A 49 11.50 -17.91 -3.45
CA ASP A 49 12.19 -18.20 -4.71
C ASP A 49 11.21 -18.19 -5.88
N GLN A 50 9.96 -18.61 -5.66
CA GLN A 50 8.86 -18.48 -6.61
C GLN A 50 8.51 -17.02 -6.90
N LEU A 51 8.50 -16.15 -5.87
CA LEU A 51 8.41 -14.71 -6.10
C LEU A 51 9.57 -14.23 -6.96
N LYS A 52 10.81 -14.54 -6.56
CA LYS A 52 12.02 -14.11 -7.28
C LYS A 52 12.05 -14.59 -8.72
N TYR A 53 11.53 -15.78 -9.01
CA TYR A 53 11.37 -16.28 -10.38
C TYR A 53 10.62 -15.27 -11.25
N PHE A 54 9.48 -14.75 -10.77
CA PHE A 54 8.72 -13.72 -11.50
C PHE A 54 9.42 -12.36 -11.52
N LEU A 55 10.07 -11.97 -10.43
CA LEU A 55 10.79 -10.68 -10.34
C LEU A 55 12.00 -10.62 -11.27
N HIS A 56 12.62 -11.75 -11.59
CA HIS A 56 13.80 -11.85 -12.46
C HIS A 56 13.47 -12.12 -13.93
N GLN A 57 12.18 -12.22 -14.31
CA GLN A 57 11.82 -12.35 -15.72
C GLN A 57 12.31 -11.13 -16.51
N PRO A 58 12.76 -11.28 -17.76
CA PRO A 58 13.25 -10.16 -18.57
C PRO A 58 12.22 -9.04 -18.78
N THR A 59 10.93 -9.39 -18.77
CA THR A 59 9.81 -8.46 -18.91
C THR A 59 9.36 -7.84 -17.59
N SER A 60 10.03 -8.18 -16.49
CA SER A 60 9.70 -7.72 -15.15
C SER A 60 9.89 -6.21 -15.01
N THR A 61 8.88 -5.54 -14.45
CA THR A 61 8.97 -4.14 -14.05
C THR A 61 9.62 -3.94 -12.68
N PHE A 62 10.15 -5.02 -12.07
CA PHE A 62 11.08 -4.90 -10.96
C PHE A 62 12.52 -5.01 -11.44
N THR A 63 13.39 -4.24 -10.80
CA THR A 63 14.83 -4.35 -10.95
C THR A 63 15.45 -4.65 -9.60
N LYS A 64 16.28 -5.70 -9.53
CA LYS A 64 17.03 -6.01 -8.31
C LYS A 64 18.00 -4.86 -8.01
N CYS A 65 17.96 -4.34 -6.80
CA CYS A 65 18.91 -3.35 -6.32
C CYS A 65 20.27 -4.03 -6.06
N SER A 66 21.37 -3.31 -6.26
CA SER A 66 22.73 -3.78 -5.95
C SER A 66 22.98 -3.93 -4.45
N GLU A 67 22.24 -3.15 -3.66
CA GLU A 67 22.35 -3.07 -2.22
C GLU A 67 21.77 -4.33 -1.57
N SER A 68 22.55 -4.93 -0.68
CA SER A 68 22.08 -5.97 0.24
C SER A 68 21.78 -5.34 1.59
N TYR A 69 20.66 -5.72 2.18
CA TYR A 69 20.24 -5.23 3.47
C TYR A 69 20.23 -6.37 4.49
N PRO A 70 20.32 -6.08 5.80
CA PRO A 70 20.19 -7.11 6.81
C PRO A 70 18.84 -7.85 6.69
N PRO A 71 18.83 -9.19 6.73
CA PRO A 71 17.58 -9.94 6.75
C PRO A 71 16.79 -9.60 8.00
N TYR A 72 15.47 -9.74 7.92
CA TYR A 72 14.57 -9.45 9.03
C TYR A 72 13.39 -10.41 9.06
N ASN A 73 12.82 -10.55 10.25
CA ASN A 73 11.61 -11.34 10.43
C ASN A 73 10.39 -10.45 10.28
N VAL A 74 9.48 -10.85 9.40
CA VAL A 74 8.12 -10.31 9.42
C VAL A 74 7.46 -10.85 10.67
N VAL A 75 7.23 -9.99 11.67
CA VAL A 75 6.62 -10.39 12.93
C VAL A 75 5.21 -10.92 12.65
N PRO A 76 4.94 -12.23 12.82
CA PRO A 76 3.60 -12.74 12.62
C PRO A 76 2.75 -12.28 13.80
N ASN A 77 1.52 -11.81 13.53
CA ASN A 77 0.52 -11.82 14.59
C ASN A 77 0.27 -13.28 14.94
N ARG A 78 0.65 -13.72 16.14
CA ARG A 78 0.58 -15.13 16.55
C ARG A 78 -0.81 -15.55 16.98
N ASP A 79 -1.68 -14.57 17.26
CA ASP A 79 -3.02 -14.82 17.74
C ASP A 79 -4.04 -14.59 16.62
N PRO A 80 -4.71 -15.65 16.15
CA PRO A 80 -5.81 -15.50 15.20
C PRO A 80 -7.07 -14.91 15.84
N LEU A 81 -7.10 -14.78 17.17
CA LEU A 81 -8.23 -14.28 17.95
C LEU A 81 -7.89 -13.03 18.75
N ASP A 82 -8.95 -12.34 19.16
CA ASP A 82 -8.89 -11.52 20.37
C ASP A 82 -9.40 -12.39 21.52
N HIS A 83 -8.52 -12.74 22.47
CA HIS A 83 -8.86 -13.62 23.58
C HIS A 83 -10.01 -13.07 24.45
N TRP A 84 -10.11 -11.76 24.62
CA TRP A 84 -11.16 -11.14 25.45
C TRP A 84 -12.53 -11.26 24.79
N VAL A 85 -12.58 -11.02 23.48
CA VAL A 85 -13.81 -11.20 22.68
C VAL A 85 -14.19 -12.68 22.65
N ALA A 86 -13.22 -13.57 22.42
CA ALA A 86 -13.46 -15.01 22.36
C ALA A 86 -14.04 -15.57 23.67
N GLU A 87 -13.46 -15.24 24.82
CA GLU A 87 -13.97 -15.67 26.13
C GLU A 87 -15.36 -15.10 26.41
N SER A 88 -15.59 -13.83 26.08
CA SER A 88 -16.91 -13.20 26.24
C SER A 88 -17.97 -13.91 25.39
N MET A 89 -17.68 -14.21 24.12
CA MET A 89 -18.61 -14.90 23.23
C MET A 89 -18.88 -16.34 23.68
N LYS A 90 -17.88 -17.06 24.20
CA LYS A 90 -18.10 -18.41 24.76
C LYS A 90 -19.14 -18.43 25.88
N ILE A 91 -19.19 -17.37 26.69
CA ILE A 91 -20.10 -17.23 27.83
C ILE A 91 -21.49 -16.78 27.37
N TRP A 92 -21.55 -15.75 26.51
CA TRP A 92 -22.80 -15.02 26.23
C TRP A 92 -23.47 -15.41 24.90
N ASP A 93 -22.73 -15.92 23.92
CA ASP A 93 -23.27 -16.32 22.61
C ASP A 93 -22.42 -17.43 21.97
N ARG A 94 -22.62 -18.65 22.48
CA ARG A 94 -21.83 -19.81 22.07
C ARG A 94 -22.09 -20.20 20.62
N GLU A 95 -23.32 -20.04 20.14
CA GLU A 95 -23.69 -20.36 18.77
C GLU A 95 -22.95 -19.44 17.78
N LEU A 96 -22.94 -18.12 18.04
CA LEU A 96 -22.17 -17.18 17.23
C LEU A 96 -20.67 -17.51 17.30
N TYR A 97 -20.13 -17.81 18.49
CA TYR A 97 -18.72 -18.22 18.63
C TYR A 97 -18.38 -19.44 17.76
N ASP A 98 -19.21 -20.48 17.82
CA ASP A 98 -19.02 -21.68 17.02
C ASP A 98 -19.25 -21.44 15.52
N SER A 99 -20.10 -20.47 15.14
CA SER A 99 -20.31 -20.07 13.74
C SER A 99 -19.12 -19.35 13.11
N LEU A 100 -18.28 -18.69 13.93
CA LEU A 100 -17.07 -18.01 13.47
C LEU A 100 -15.88 -18.96 13.20
N LYS A 101 -16.08 -20.28 13.39
CA LYS A 101 -15.11 -21.31 13.01
C LYS A 101 -14.78 -21.22 11.54
N GLY A 102 -13.53 -21.54 11.19
CA GLY A 102 -13.10 -21.55 9.79
C GLY A 102 -12.71 -20.19 9.25
N TYR A 103 -12.69 -19.12 10.05
CA TYR A 103 -12.21 -17.79 9.66
C TYR A 103 -10.90 -17.43 10.35
N THR A 104 -10.12 -16.54 9.73
CA THR A 104 -8.90 -16.00 10.32
C THR A 104 -8.60 -14.60 9.83
N LYS A 105 -7.87 -13.84 10.65
CA LYS A 105 -7.24 -12.55 10.28
C LYS A 105 -5.71 -12.66 10.32
N LEU A 106 -5.16 -13.86 10.49
CA LEU A 106 -3.73 -14.09 10.58
C LEU A 106 -3.07 -13.86 9.22
N ALA A 107 -2.16 -12.90 9.15
CA ALA A 107 -1.42 -12.61 7.93
C ALA A 107 -0.38 -13.71 7.64
N ARG A 108 -0.19 -14.05 6.36
CA ARG A 108 0.75 -15.07 5.90
C ARG A 108 1.64 -14.51 4.81
N LEU A 109 2.94 -14.76 4.95
CA LEU A 109 3.95 -14.24 4.02
C LEU A 109 3.79 -14.84 2.62
N GLY A 110 3.62 -16.17 2.53
CA GLY A 110 3.45 -16.85 1.24
C GLY A 110 2.19 -16.43 0.48
N ARG A 111 1.17 -15.92 1.16
CA ARG A 111 -0.05 -15.35 0.56
C ARG A 111 0.17 -13.97 -0.07
N VAL A 112 1.23 -13.26 0.31
CA VAL A 112 1.49 -11.91 -0.18
C VAL A 112 2.36 -11.90 -1.43
N TYR A 113 3.21 -12.92 -1.61
CA TYR A 113 4.06 -13.04 -2.78
C TYR A 113 3.33 -13.01 -4.13
N PRO A 114 2.19 -13.71 -4.33
CA PRO A 114 1.42 -13.56 -5.57
C PRO A 114 1.01 -12.10 -5.83
N SER A 115 0.58 -11.38 -4.78
CA SER A 115 0.19 -9.98 -4.91
C SER A 115 1.37 -9.05 -5.24
N LEU A 116 2.57 -9.36 -4.73
CA LEU A 116 3.80 -8.63 -5.08
C LEU A 116 4.25 -8.95 -6.52
N ALA A 117 4.08 -10.18 -6.97
CA ALA A 117 4.40 -10.58 -8.34
C ALA A 117 3.53 -9.85 -9.37
N MET A 118 2.33 -9.36 -9.01
CA MET A 118 1.55 -8.50 -9.92
C MET A 118 2.27 -7.21 -10.32
N PHE A 119 3.19 -6.71 -9.48
CA PHE A 119 4.01 -5.54 -9.77
C PHE A 119 5.19 -5.84 -10.71
N SER A 120 5.42 -7.11 -11.09
CA SER A 120 6.40 -7.48 -12.13
C SER A 120 5.80 -7.50 -13.54
N ARG A 121 4.50 -7.22 -13.68
CA ARG A 121 3.85 -7.25 -14.99
C ARG A 121 4.38 -6.16 -15.93
N PRO A 122 4.48 -6.43 -17.24
CA PRO A 122 4.98 -5.45 -18.20
C PRO A 122 4.26 -4.10 -18.15
N LEU A 123 5.01 -3.02 -18.32
CA LEU A 123 4.47 -1.66 -18.32
C LEU A 123 3.44 -1.47 -19.45
N VAL A 124 2.29 -0.88 -19.11
CA VAL A 124 1.34 -0.39 -20.11
C VAL A 124 1.73 1.04 -20.45
N THR A 125 2.30 1.23 -21.65
CA THR A 125 2.77 2.54 -22.10
C THR A 125 1.64 3.36 -22.73
N ARG A 126 1.80 4.69 -22.72
CA ARG A 126 0.88 5.61 -23.38
C ARG A 126 0.66 5.25 -24.85
N LYS A 127 1.72 4.86 -25.57
CA LYS A 127 1.67 4.42 -26.99
C LYS A 127 0.79 3.18 -27.18
N ASN A 128 0.83 2.24 -26.24
CA ASN A 128 0.12 0.97 -26.37
C ASN A 128 -1.40 1.14 -26.20
N VAL A 129 -1.84 2.02 -25.29
CA VAL A 129 -3.27 2.19 -24.95
C VAL A 129 -3.95 3.31 -25.73
N LEU A 130 -3.26 4.43 -25.99
CA LEU A 130 -3.84 5.55 -26.74
C LEU A 130 -3.88 5.31 -28.26
N SER A 131 -3.50 4.12 -28.73
CA SER A 131 -3.78 3.70 -30.10
C SER A 131 -5.29 3.58 -30.37
N SER A 132 -6.09 3.36 -29.32
CA SER A 132 -7.54 3.45 -29.37
C SER A 132 -7.98 4.90 -29.20
N GLU A 133 -8.58 5.47 -30.26
CA GLU A 133 -9.13 6.83 -30.25
C GLU A 133 -10.14 7.03 -29.10
N ARG A 134 -11.01 6.04 -28.88
CA ARG A 134 -12.00 6.09 -27.80
C ARG A 134 -11.34 6.19 -26.42
N PHE A 135 -10.27 5.43 -26.19
CA PHE A 135 -9.54 5.49 -24.92
C PHE A 135 -8.82 6.83 -24.75
N ASP A 136 -8.18 7.34 -25.80
CA ASP A 136 -7.49 8.64 -25.77
C ASP A 136 -8.44 9.81 -25.48
N GLN A 137 -9.60 9.83 -26.13
CA GLN A 137 -10.64 10.84 -25.86
C GLN A 137 -11.13 10.77 -24.41
N ALA A 138 -11.48 9.57 -23.92
CA ALA A 138 -11.91 9.38 -22.54
C ALA A 138 -10.83 9.78 -21.53
N TYR A 139 -9.57 9.44 -21.82
CA TYR A 139 -8.43 9.79 -20.99
C TYR A 139 -8.21 11.31 -20.90
N LYS A 140 -8.19 11.99 -22.06
CA LYS A 140 -8.05 13.46 -22.13
C LYS A 140 -9.19 14.17 -21.42
N GLN A 141 -10.42 13.69 -21.59
CA GLN A 141 -11.59 14.23 -20.90
C GLN A 141 -11.46 14.09 -19.38
N ALA A 142 -11.14 12.88 -18.89
CA ALA A 142 -10.96 12.63 -17.46
C ALA A 142 -9.83 13.49 -16.87
N LEU A 143 -8.70 13.63 -17.60
CA LEU A 143 -7.59 14.47 -17.17
C LEU A 143 -7.95 15.96 -17.15
N GLY A 144 -8.77 16.42 -18.10
CA GLY A 144 -9.31 17.78 -18.12
C GLY A 144 -10.21 18.06 -16.92
N GLN A 145 -11.13 17.15 -16.63
CA GLN A 145 -12.00 17.22 -15.45
C GLN A 145 -11.18 17.24 -14.15
N LEU A 146 -10.16 16.38 -14.05
CA LEU A 146 -9.29 16.36 -12.87
C LEU A 146 -8.53 17.69 -12.69
N ARG A 147 -8.00 18.28 -13.78
CA ARG A 147 -7.36 19.59 -13.72
C ARG A 147 -8.31 20.68 -13.22
N GLN A 148 -9.56 20.66 -13.67
CA GLN A 148 -10.58 21.60 -13.25
C GLN A 148 -10.92 21.45 -11.75
N LEU A 149 -11.07 20.21 -11.25
CA LEU A 149 -11.35 19.93 -9.83
C LEU A 149 -10.26 20.50 -8.89
N PHE A 150 -9.02 20.53 -9.37
CA PHE A 150 -7.86 21.01 -8.62
C PHE A 150 -7.44 22.45 -8.98
N GLU A 151 -8.15 23.12 -9.88
CA GLU A 151 -7.76 24.43 -10.40
C GLU A 151 -7.61 25.48 -9.30
N SER A 152 -8.50 25.46 -8.29
CA SER A 152 -8.45 26.36 -7.14
C SER A 152 -7.57 25.88 -5.97
N CYS A 153 -6.97 24.69 -6.07
CA CYS A 153 -6.12 24.18 -4.99
C CYS A 153 -4.79 24.95 -4.96
N ARG A 154 -4.54 25.69 -3.88
CA ARG A 154 -3.27 26.38 -3.59
C ARG A 154 -2.89 26.07 -2.15
N ALA A 155 -2.16 24.98 -1.95
CA ALA A 155 -1.78 24.46 -0.66
C ALA A 155 -0.35 24.89 -0.33
N GLU A 156 -0.18 25.59 0.78
CA GLU A 156 1.14 25.90 1.33
C GLU A 156 1.81 24.64 1.88
N THR A 157 3.13 24.57 1.80
CA THR A 157 3.91 23.52 2.48
C THR A 157 3.97 23.79 3.99
N LEU A 158 4.02 22.71 4.78
CA LEU A 158 4.13 22.82 6.23
C LEU A 158 5.59 22.94 6.69
N SER A 159 5.82 23.50 7.88
CA SER A 159 7.13 23.43 8.52
C SER A 159 7.38 22.02 9.09
N LEU A 160 8.66 21.61 9.15
CA LEU A 160 9.05 20.33 9.73
C LEU A 160 8.51 20.15 11.16
N ASP A 161 8.62 21.17 12.02
CA ASP A 161 8.10 21.11 13.40
C ASP A 161 6.59 20.85 13.46
N ASN A 162 5.82 21.47 12.56
CA ASN A 162 4.36 21.30 12.53
C ASN A 162 3.98 19.90 12.04
N ILE A 163 4.74 19.34 11.09
CA ILE A 163 4.51 17.99 10.57
C ILE A 163 4.82 16.95 11.62
N MET A 164 5.96 17.08 12.31
CA MET A 164 6.36 16.14 13.34
C MET A 164 5.25 16.03 14.41
N LYS A 165 4.63 17.13 14.82
CA LYS A 165 3.51 17.07 15.79
C LYS A 165 2.29 16.26 15.33
N GLN A 166 2.09 16.08 14.03
CA GLN A 166 0.91 15.45 13.45
C GLN A 166 1.09 13.97 13.07
N ILE A 167 2.33 13.47 12.98
CA ILE A 167 2.58 12.10 12.54
C ILE A 167 2.23 11.09 13.65
N PRO A 168 1.44 10.04 13.36
CA PRO A 168 1.15 8.98 14.33
C PRO A 168 2.44 8.32 14.84
N ARG A 169 2.59 8.25 16.16
CA ARG A 169 3.82 7.76 16.81
C ARG A 169 3.86 6.24 17.02
N ASN A 170 2.71 5.59 16.98
CA ASN A 170 2.54 4.17 17.32
C ASN A 170 2.70 3.20 16.15
N SER A 171 3.00 3.69 14.93
CA SER A 171 3.29 2.85 13.77
C SER A 171 4.78 2.53 13.66
N SER A 172 5.13 1.53 12.84
CA SER A 172 6.54 1.23 12.50
C SER A 172 7.26 2.44 11.87
N ALA A 173 8.55 2.56 12.15
CA ALA A 173 9.44 3.57 11.56
C ALA A 173 10.06 3.16 10.22
N GLY A 174 9.88 1.90 9.76
CA GLY A 174 10.46 1.41 8.52
C GLY A 174 11.98 1.29 8.57
N TYR A 175 12.64 1.28 7.41
CA TYR A 175 14.10 1.20 7.30
C TYR A 175 14.74 2.59 7.53
N PRO A 176 15.87 2.71 8.26
CA PRO A 176 16.74 1.65 8.80
C PRO A 176 16.33 1.11 10.18
N TYR A 177 15.22 1.58 10.74
CA TYR A 177 14.80 1.31 12.12
C TYR A 177 13.90 0.08 12.25
N LEU A 178 14.39 -1.06 11.76
CA LEU A 178 13.63 -2.31 11.73
C LEU A 178 13.14 -2.70 13.14
N GLY A 179 11.85 -3.02 13.25
CA GLY A 179 11.21 -3.41 14.51
C GLY A 179 10.88 -2.25 15.47
N LYS A 180 11.37 -1.03 15.21
CA LYS A 180 11.08 0.14 16.07
C LYS A 180 9.81 0.87 15.63
N LYS A 181 9.09 1.43 16.60
CA LYS A 181 8.02 2.40 16.37
C LYS A 181 8.60 3.80 16.14
N LYS A 182 7.82 4.65 15.48
CA LYS A 182 8.20 6.05 15.24
C LYS A 182 8.51 6.82 16.53
N SER A 183 7.82 6.52 17.63
CA SER A 183 8.11 7.11 18.95
C SER A 183 9.52 6.85 19.47
N GLU A 184 10.14 5.73 19.08
CA GLU A 184 11.43 5.28 19.61
C GLU A 184 12.63 5.85 18.87
N VAL A 185 12.41 6.48 17.71
CA VAL A 185 13.47 7.02 16.83
C VAL A 185 13.16 8.46 16.42
N TRP A 186 12.34 9.13 17.21
CA TRP A 186 11.71 10.40 16.88
C TRP A 186 12.75 11.50 16.67
N ASP A 187 13.69 11.62 17.60
CA ASP A 187 14.69 12.69 17.60
C ASP A 187 15.73 12.49 16.50
N GLU A 188 16.14 11.24 16.25
CA GLU A 188 17.05 10.89 15.16
C GLU A 188 16.42 11.20 13.80
N VAL A 189 15.17 10.79 13.59
CA VAL A 189 14.44 11.07 12.35
C VAL A 189 14.18 12.56 12.18
N HIS A 190 13.90 13.29 13.26
CA HIS A 190 13.71 14.74 13.18
C HIS A 190 14.99 15.42 12.67
N LYS A 191 16.14 15.13 13.28
CA LYS A 191 17.45 15.66 12.86
C LYS A 191 17.79 15.26 11.42
N GLN A 192 17.56 14.00 11.06
CA GLN A 192 17.81 13.51 9.70
C GLN A 192 16.90 14.17 8.67
N SER A 193 15.63 14.41 9.01
CA SER A 193 14.67 15.08 8.13
C SER A 193 15.05 16.53 7.88
N ILE A 194 15.52 17.26 8.91
CA ILE A 194 16.07 18.61 8.76
C ILE A 194 17.27 18.60 7.82
N SER A 195 18.22 17.68 8.03
CA SER A 195 19.38 17.53 7.16
C SER A 195 18.98 17.25 5.71
N ASN A 196 18.11 16.25 5.49
CA ASN A 196 17.63 15.89 4.16
C ASN A 196 16.89 17.05 3.48
N TYR A 197 16.07 17.81 4.22
CA TYR A 197 15.37 18.97 3.70
C TYR A 197 16.34 19.99 3.09
N TYR A 198 17.36 20.41 3.84
CA TYR A 198 18.35 21.38 3.33
C TYR A 198 19.22 20.83 2.20
N ARG A 199 19.57 19.54 2.25
CA ARG A 199 20.32 18.87 1.18
C ARG A 199 19.52 18.83 -0.12
N LEU A 200 18.23 18.50 -0.04
CA LEU A 200 17.33 18.49 -1.18
C LEU A 200 17.13 19.89 -1.77
N LEU A 201 16.97 20.93 -0.93
CA LEU A 201 16.92 22.32 -1.42
C LEU A 201 18.13 22.67 -2.28
N ARG A 202 19.33 22.24 -1.85
CA ARG A 202 20.60 22.38 -2.59
C ARG A 202 20.76 21.40 -3.77
N LYS A 203 19.72 20.61 -4.07
CA LYS A 203 19.70 19.54 -5.10
C LYS A 203 20.79 18.49 -4.91
N GLU A 204 21.22 18.26 -3.67
CA GLU A 204 22.14 17.18 -3.35
C GLU A 204 21.44 15.83 -3.46
N LYS A 205 22.21 14.81 -3.87
CA LYS A 205 21.72 13.43 -3.89
C LYS A 205 21.60 12.90 -2.46
N ILE A 206 20.41 12.41 -2.12
CA ILE A 206 20.16 11.68 -0.87
C ILE A 206 19.88 10.21 -1.17
N GLU A 207 20.23 9.32 -0.24
CA GLU A 207 20.01 7.89 -0.39
C GLU A 207 18.51 7.56 -0.40
N TYR A 208 18.09 6.70 -1.32
CA TYR A 208 16.71 6.19 -1.38
C TYR A 208 16.59 4.96 -0.49
N LYS A 209 16.06 5.19 0.71
CA LYS A 209 15.79 4.14 1.70
C LYS A 209 14.63 3.25 1.21
N PRO A 210 14.74 1.91 1.31
CA PRO A 210 13.68 1.02 0.87
C PRO A 210 12.50 1.00 1.83
N CYS A 211 11.31 0.73 1.28
CA CYS A 211 10.17 0.27 2.03
C CYS A 211 10.44 -1.11 2.61
N VAL A 212 9.96 -1.38 3.82
CA VAL A 212 10.03 -2.71 4.43
C VAL A 212 8.72 -3.44 4.14
N LEU A 213 8.79 -4.71 3.71
CA LEU A 213 7.61 -5.53 3.57
C LEU A 213 7.03 -5.86 4.96
N ALA A 214 5.80 -5.43 5.19
CA ALA A 214 4.96 -5.92 6.28
C ALA A 214 3.68 -6.55 5.72
N LEU A 215 2.89 -7.17 6.58
CA LEU A 215 1.68 -7.89 6.16
C LEU A 215 0.47 -7.39 6.94
N ARG A 216 -0.67 -7.29 6.25
CA ARG A 216 -1.98 -7.07 6.85
C ARG A 216 -2.90 -8.24 6.56
N GLY A 217 -3.35 -8.92 7.60
CA GLY A 217 -4.39 -9.94 7.46
C GLY A 217 -5.77 -9.30 7.34
N HIS A 218 -6.63 -9.94 6.54
CA HIS A 218 -8.05 -9.59 6.44
C HIS A 218 -8.87 -10.75 6.98
N LEU A 219 -10.03 -10.43 7.56
CA LEU A 219 -10.97 -11.46 7.95
C LEU A 219 -11.39 -12.22 6.70
N SER A 220 -11.09 -13.50 6.65
CA SER A 220 -11.31 -14.37 5.49
C SER A 220 -11.48 -15.82 5.94
N PRO A 221 -12.15 -16.67 5.13
CA PRO A 221 -12.15 -18.11 5.34
C PRO A 221 -10.71 -18.63 5.38
N LEU A 222 -10.45 -19.65 6.19
CA LEU A 222 -9.12 -20.19 6.46
C LEU A 222 -8.44 -20.69 5.18
N GLU A 223 -9.20 -21.39 4.35
CA GLU A 223 -8.75 -21.91 3.05
C GLU A 223 -8.45 -20.79 2.06
N GLN A 224 -9.11 -19.64 2.23
CA GLN A 224 -8.96 -18.44 1.39
C GLN A 224 -8.25 -17.31 2.14
N ASN A 225 -7.31 -17.64 3.04
CA ASN A 225 -6.64 -16.66 3.89
C ASN A 225 -6.07 -15.51 3.04
N LYS A 226 -6.67 -14.33 3.20
CA LYS A 226 -6.36 -13.12 2.44
C LYS A 226 -5.37 -12.26 3.23
N SER A 227 -4.14 -12.22 2.75
CA SER A 227 -3.09 -11.34 3.26
C SER A 227 -2.74 -10.27 2.24
N ARG A 228 -2.48 -9.04 2.69
CA ARG A 228 -2.02 -7.94 1.82
C ARG A 228 -0.61 -7.51 2.19
N ALA A 229 0.19 -7.17 1.18
CA ALA A 229 1.44 -6.45 1.36
C ALA A 229 1.18 -5.07 1.94
N ILE A 230 1.96 -4.69 2.93
CA ILE A 230 2.15 -3.30 3.35
C ILE A 230 3.57 -2.89 2.97
N TRP A 231 3.68 -1.77 2.28
CA TRP A 231 4.95 -1.12 1.97
C TRP A 231 5.26 -0.13 3.09
N VAL A 232 5.99 -0.55 4.13
CA VAL A 232 6.31 0.34 5.25
C VAL A 232 7.34 1.36 4.78
N VAL A 233 6.85 2.54 4.39
CA VAL A 233 7.65 3.66 3.91
C VAL A 233 8.59 4.16 5.03
N PRO A 234 9.86 4.47 4.74
CA PRO A 234 10.79 5.07 5.69
C PRO A 234 10.21 6.32 6.35
N PHE A 235 10.44 6.48 7.66
CA PHE A 235 9.81 7.57 8.42
C PHE A 235 10.23 8.95 7.89
N GLU A 236 11.49 9.15 7.48
CA GLU A 236 11.95 10.41 6.88
C GLU A 236 11.21 10.74 5.57
N THR A 237 10.90 9.73 4.76
CA THR A 237 10.12 9.91 3.53
C THR A 237 8.69 10.32 3.86
N ILE A 238 8.06 9.72 4.88
CA ILE A 238 6.74 10.12 5.36
C ILE A 238 6.73 11.58 5.82
N VAL A 239 7.80 12.06 6.45
CA VAL A 239 7.94 13.48 6.85
C VAL A 239 7.91 14.38 5.62
N MET A 240 8.68 14.05 4.57
CA MET A 240 8.72 14.82 3.32
C MET A 240 7.38 14.77 2.56
N GLU A 241 6.70 13.63 2.54
CA GLU A 241 5.34 13.52 1.99
C GLU A 241 4.36 14.43 2.72
N ASN A 242 4.36 14.42 4.06
CA ASN A 242 3.47 15.28 4.84
C ASN A 242 3.82 16.77 4.69
N LEU A 243 5.08 17.12 4.47
CA LEU A 243 5.49 18.49 4.19
C LEU A 243 4.77 19.10 3.00
N LEU A 244 4.66 18.31 1.94
CA LEU A 244 4.12 18.74 0.66
C LEU A 244 2.60 18.58 0.59
N PHE A 245 2.06 17.46 1.07
CA PHE A 245 0.71 17.03 0.69
C PHE A 245 -0.32 17.14 1.80
N ARG A 246 0.06 17.42 3.05
CA ARG A 246 -0.90 17.47 4.16
C ARG A 246 -2.03 18.48 3.93
N ASN A 247 -1.68 19.68 3.45
CA ASN A 247 -2.66 20.72 3.15
C ASN A 247 -3.44 20.43 1.85
N VAL A 248 -2.89 19.63 0.93
CA VAL A 248 -3.62 19.11 -0.23
C VAL A 248 -4.71 18.14 0.23
N TYR A 249 -4.42 17.22 1.16
CA TYR A 249 -5.43 16.35 1.76
C TYR A 249 -6.56 17.12 2.43
N ASP A 250 -6.23 18.18 3.17
CA ASP A 250 -7.24 19.05 3.77
C ASP A 250 -8.15 19.69 2.72
N TYR A 251 -7.61 20.08 1.57
CA TYR A 251 -8.41 20.55 0.44
C TYR A 251 -9.33 19.46 -0.09
N LEU A 252 -8.83 18.24 -0.31
CA LEU A 252 -9.65 17.10 -0.78
C LEU A 252 -10.86 16.87 0.13
N TYR A 253 -10.63 16.78 1.44
CA TYR A 253 -11.69 16.48 2.40
C TYR A 253 -12.69 17.62 2.59
N LYS A 254 -12.29 18.87 2.35
CA LYS A 254 -13.15 20.05 2.53
C LYS A 254 -13.89 20.45 1.26
N LYS A 255 -13.25 20.37 0.10
CA LYS A 255 -13.76 20.89 -1.18
C LYS A 255 -14.20 19.80 -2.14
N LEU A 256 -13.61 18.62 -2.07
CA LEU A 256 -13.94 17.48 -2.92
C LEU A 256 -14.62 16.36 -2.10
N SER A 257 -15.37 16.74 -1.06
CA SER A 257 -16.00 15.79 -0.14
C SER A 257 -17.05 14.89 -0.80
N ASP A 258 -17.58 15.28 -1.95
CA ASP A 258 -18.59 14.49 -2.67
C ASP A 258 -17.97 13.56 -3.71
N VAL A 259 -16.67 13.74 -4.00
CA VAL A 259 -15.89 12.89 -4.91
C VAL A 259 -15.06 11.87 -4.11
N PHE A 260 -14.37 12.33 -3.07
CA PHE A 260 -13.54 11.50 -2.21
C PHE A 260 -14.29 11.08 -0.95
N LEU A 261 -15.11 10.04 -1.04
CA LEU A 261 -15.91 9.50 0.07
C LEU A 261 -15.08 8.65 1.04
N THR A 262 -14.01 9.23 1.57
CA THR A 262 -13.17 8.65 2.62
C THR A 262 -12.99 9.65 3.77
N GLY A 263 -12.45 9.19 4.91
CA GLY A 263 -12.14 10.05 6.07
C GLY A 263 -13.33 10.31 7.01
N LYS A 264 -13.36 11.51 7.61
CA LYS A 264 -14.33 11.85 8.67
C LYS A 264 -15.76 11.84 8.12
N ASN A 265 -16.69 11.28 8.91
CA ASN A 265 -18.13 11.24 8.63
C ASN A 265 -18.48 10.60 7.28
N THR A 266 -17.69 9.63 6.80
CA THR A 266 -17.88 9.00 5.49
C THR A 266 -19.29 8.44 5.30
N LEU A 267 -19.85 7.72 6.29
CA LEU A 267 -21.21 7.17 6.19
C LEU A 267 -22.30 8.24 6.06
N TYR A 268 -22.16 9.35 6.78
CA TYR A 268 -23.11 10.46 6.70
C TYR A 268 -23.02 11.16 5.34
N ARG A 269 -21.80 11.40 4.84
CA ARG A 269 -21.56 12.01 3.52
C ARG A 269 -22.08 11.12 2.39
N LEU A 270 -21.81 9.81 2.45
CA LEU A 270 -22.36 8.83 1.51
C LEU A 270 -23.88 8.85 1.52
N ARG A 271 -24.51 8.80 2.71
CA ARG A 271 -25.97 8.88 2.83
C ARG A 271 -26.52 10.15 2.18
N ASN A 272 -25.93 11.30 2.47
CA ASN A 272 -26.35 12.57 1.87
C ASN A 272 -26.18 12.56 0.35
N TYR A 273 -25.04 12.07 -0.15
CA TYR A 273 -24.79 11.94 -1.59
C TYR A 273 -25.85 11.07 -2.28
N LEU A 274 -26.21 9.92 -1.69
CA LEU A 274 -27.25 9.04 -2.23
C LEU A 274 -28.65 9.69 -2.18
N HIS A 275 -28.96 10.48 -1.15
CA HIS A 275 -30.24 11.21 -1.08
C HIS A 275 -30.33 12.35 -2.09
N THR A 276 -29.26 13.12 -2.30
CA THR A 276 -29.26 14.24 -3.25
C THR A 276 -29.35 13.77 -4.69
N ASN A 277 -28.85 12.57 -4.99
CA ASN A 277 -28.88 11.95 -6.32
C ASN A 277 -30.00 10.91 -6.45
N ASN A 278 -31.16 11.17 -5.83
CA ASN A 278 -32.32 10.28 -5.91
C ASN A 278 -32.80 10.16 -7.37
N GLY A 279 -33.01 8.93 -7.85
CA GLY A 279 -33.40 8.64 -9.23
C GLY A 279 -32.26 8.42 -10.21
N MET A 280 -30.99 8.41 -9.75
CA MET A 280 -29.86 7.95 -10.55
C MET A 280 -29.68 6.43 -10.46
N ASP A 281 -29.19 5.84 -11.56
CA ASP A 281 -28.68 4.47 -11.56
C ASP A 281 -27.23 4.44 -11.07
N PHE A 282 -26.91 3.46 -10.23
CA PHE A 282 -25.57 3.29 -9.65
C PHE A 282 -24.94 1.99 -10.16
N ILE A 283 -23.67 2.09 -10.58
CA ILE A 283 -22.83 0.93 -10.88
C ILE A 283 -21.72 0.88 -9.83
N ASN A 284 -21.70 -0.20 -9.04
CA ASN A 284 -20.65 -0.44 -8.05
C ASN A 284 -19.58 -1.35 -8.66
N LEU A 285 -18.34 -0.86 -8.73
CA LEU A 285 -17.19 -1.58 -9.27
C LEU A 285 -16.12 -1.77 -8.17
N ASP A 286 -15.48 -2.93 -8.16
CA ASP A 286 -14.30 -3.22 -7.33
C ASP A 286 -13.16 -3.73 -8.24
N TYR A 287 -12.02 -3.06 -8.19
CA TYR A 287 -10.89 -3.33 -9.09
C TYR A 287 -9.89 -4.26 -8.41
N SER A 288 -9.73 -5.46 -8.96
CA SER A 288 -8.71 -6.41 -8.52
C SER A 288 -7.30 -5.89 -8.85
N GLY A 289 -6.39 -5.94 -7.87
CA GLY A 289 -5.00 -5.55 -8.06
C GLY A 289 -4.78 -4.05 -8.34
N TRP A 290 -5.68 -3.18 -7.87
CA TRP A 290 -5.61 -1.72 -8.06
C TRP A 290 -4.22 -1.13 -7.78
N ASP A 291 -3.62 -1.48 -6.64
CA ASP A 291 -2.30 -0.98 -6.24
C ASP A 291 -1.18 -1.42 -7.21
N ALA A 292 -1.38 -2.49 -7.99
CA ALA A 292 -0.41 -3.01 -8.95
C ALA A 292 -0.68 -2.54 -10.39
N HIS A 293 -1.42 -1.44 -10.59
CA HIS A 293 -1.75 -0.94 -11.92
C HIS A 293 -0.49 -0.66 -12.77
N ARG A 294 -0.57 -0.98 -14.06
CA ARG A 294 0.57 -0.97 -14.99
C ARG A 294 0.77 0.36 -15.73
N MET A 295 -0.06 1.35 -15.44
CA MET A 295 -0.10 2.62 -16.18
C MET A 295 0.68 3.72 -15.43
N ARG A 296 2.02 3.64 -15.44
CA ARG A 296 2.88 4.63 -14.76
C ARG A 296 2.63 6.07 -15.22
N PHE A 297 2.31 6.26 -16.50
CA PHE A 297 2.06 7.59 -17.08
C PHE A 297 0.85 8.28 -16.44
N VAL A 298 -0.16 7.53 -15.96
CA VAL A 298 -1.32 8.10 -15.27
C VAL A 298 -0.88 8.71 -13.94
N SER A 299 -0.06 7.99 -13.16
CA SER A 299 0.50 8.52 -11.92
C SER A 299 1.35 9.77 -12.17
N MET A 300 2.14 9.79 -13.26
CA MET A 300 2.92 10.97 -13.63
C MET A 300 2.04 12.18 -13.92
N ASP A 301 0.98 12.02 -14.72
CA ASP A 301 0.04 13.10 -15.03
C ASP A 301 -0.68 13.61 -13.76
N VAL A 302 -0.98 12.71 -12.80
CA VAL A 302 -1.53 13.08 -11.48
C VAL A 302 -0.53 13.89 -10.67
N PHE A 303 0.74 13.48 -10.60
CA PHE A 303 1.79 14.27 -9.94
C PHE A 303 1.96 15.65 -10.59
N ASP A 304 1.86 15.76 -11.91
CA ASP A 304 1.94 17.06 -12.59
C ASP A 304 0.80 18.00 -12.19
N ILE A 305 -0.40 17.46 -11.93
CA ILE A 305 -1.53 18.23 -11.38
C ILE A 305 -1.25 18.62 -9.93
N LEU A 306 -0.82 17.66 -9.10
CA LEU A 306 -0.52 17.94 -7.69
C LEU A 306 0.62 18.94 -7.51
N LYS A 307 1.62 18.94 -8.41
CA LYS A 307 2.71 19.92 -8.40
C LYS A 307 2.17 21.35 -8.51
N LYS A 308 1.17 21.58 -9.37
CA LYS A 308 0.52 22.89 -9.55
C LYS A 308 -0.36 23.29 -8.36
N CYS A 309 -0.74 22.33 -7.52
CA CYS A 309 -1.54 22.57 -6.34
C CYS A 309 -0.72 23.09 -5.16
N ILE A 310 0.61 22.93 -5.19
CA ILE A 310 1.49 23.25 -4.06
C ILE A 310 2.16 24.61 -4.29
N GLN A 311 2.12 25.46 -3.28
CA GLN A 311 2.88 26.71 -3.25
C GLN A 311 4.24 26.44 -2.62
N PHE A 312 5.23 26.14 -3.46
CA PHE A 312 6.59 25.84 -3.01
C PHE A 312 7.26 27.08 -2.42
N LYS A 313 7.96 26.89 -1.29
CA LYS A 313 8.82 27.94 -0.75
C LYS A 313 10.11 28.03 -1.56
N HIS A 314 10.56 29.27 -1.75
CA HIS A 314 11.84 29.58 -2.36
C HIS A 314 12.72 30.24 -1.29
N THR A 315 13.95 29.74 -1.18
CA THR A 315 14.97 30.20 -0.24
C THR A 315 16.27 30.44 -0.98
N ASP A 316 17.24 31.08 -0.34
CA ASP A 316 18.59 31.28 -0.90
C ASP A 316 19.30 29.95 -1.22
N LEU A 317 18.90 28.86 -0.56
CA LEU A 317 19.46 27.53 -0.79
C LEU A 317 18.80 26.79 -1.98
N GLY A 318 17.61 27.23 -2.41
CA GLY A 318 16.84 26.58 -3.47
C GLY A 318 15.33 26.55 -3.21
N SER A 319 14.63 25.69 -3.95
CA SER A 319 13.17 25.55 -3.93
C SER A 319 12.73 24.18 -3.42
N GLU A 320 11.63 24.14 -2.67
CA GLU A 320 10.97 22.89 -2.23
C GLU A 320 10.46 22.02 -3.41
N GLU A 321 10.45 22.53 -4.65
CA GLU A 321 10.23 21.71 -5.84
C GLU A 321 11.18 20.51 -5.93
N SER A 322 12.42 20.67 -5.47
CA SER A 322 13.41 19.58 -5.40
C SER A 322 12.97 18.44 -4.46
N ILE A 323 12.28 18.78 -3.38
CA ILE A 323 11.72 17.81 -2.42
C ILE A 323 10.52 17.11 -3.05
N PHE A 324 9.70 17.85 -3.80
CA PHE A 324 8.61 17.26 -4.58
C PHE A 324 9.12 16.25 -5.60
N ASP A 325 10.17 16.58 -6.35
CA ASP A 325 10.77 15.67 -7.31
C ASP A 325 11.30 14.41 -6.62
N PHE A 326 11.95 14.54 -5.47
CA PHE A 326 12.38 13.41 -4.64
C PHE A 326 11.21 12.52 -4.18
N VAL A 327 10.13 13.11 -3.67
CA VAL A 327 8.95 12.35 -3.22
C VAL A 327 8.27 11.65 -4.39
N ARG A 328 8.10 12.34 -5.53
CA ARG A 328 7.55 11.77 -6.76
C ARG A 328 8.38 10.58 -7.23
N GLU A 329 9.71 10.72 -7.28
CA GLU A 329 10.60 9.63 -7.68
C GLU A 329 10.54 8.46 -6.71
N THR A 330 10.58 8.71 -5.41
CA THR A 330 10.47 7.67 -4.38
C THR A 330 9.14 6.92 -4.43
N PHE A 331 8.05 7.61 -4.78
CA PHE A 331 6.73 6.99 -4.92
C PHE A 331 6.60 6.16 -6.21
N LEU A 332 7.05 6.70 -7.34
CA LEU A 332 6.97 5.99 -8.62
C LEU A 332 7.92 4.80 -8.66
N GLU A 333 9.14 4.97 -8.14
CA GLU A 333 10.23 3.99 -8.16
C GLU A 333 10.57 3.44 -6.77
N SER A 334 9.57 3.16 -5.96
CA SER A 334 9.80 2.69 -4.60
C SER A 334 10.62 1.40 -4.58
N LYS A 335 11.66 1.39 -3.73
CA LYS A 335 12.41 0.19 -3.39
C LYS A 335 11.63 -0.60 -2.32
N LEU A 336 11.59 -1.93 -2.44
CA LEU A 336 11.01 -2.86 -1.47
C LEU A 336 12.08 -3.83 -1.00
N MET A 337 12.32 -3.86 0.30
CA MET A 337 13.18 -4.83 0.95
C MET A 337 12.37 -6.04 1.42
N LEU A 338 12.69 -7.21 0.88
CA LEU A 338 12.10 -8.50 1.26
C LEU A 338 12.75 -9.05 2.55
N PRO A 339 12.11 -10.01 3.22
CA PRO A 339 12.57 -10.53 4.53
C PRO A 339 13.97 -11.15 4.52
N ASP A 340 14.41 -11.67 3.37
CA ASP A 340 15.75 -12.22 3.18
C ASP A 340 16.83 -11.14 2.98
N GLY A 341 16.47 -9.86 3.05
CA GLY A 341 17.38 -8.72 2.85
C GLY A 341 17.57 -8.32 1.39
N SER A 342 16.99 -9.06 0.44
CA SER A 342 17.00 -8.66 -0.96
C SER A 342 16.12 -7.44 -1.20
N CYS A 343 16.54 -6.56 -2.11
CA CYS A 343 15.84 -5.32 -2.39
C CYS A 343 15.53 -5.17 -3.88
N TYR A 344 14.32 -4.73 -4.18
CA TYR A 344 13.82 -4.59 -5.55
C TYR A 344 13.19 -3.23 -5.75
N LYS A 345 13.53 -2.56 -6.85
CA LYS A 345 12.93 -1.29 -7.27
C LYS A 345 11.76 -1.57 -8.21
N LYS A 346 10.55 -1.11 -7.88
CA LYS A 346 9.38 -1.23 -8.77
C LYS A 346 9.39 -0.12 -9.82
N GLN A 347 8.75 -0.35 -10.96
CA GLN A 347 8.48 0.69 -11.97
C GLN A 347 6.98 0.97 -12.18
N VAL A 348 6.10 0.16 -11.58
CA VAL A 348 4.64 0.25 -11.73
C VAL A 348 3.95 0.17 -10.39
N GLY A 349 2.65 0.48 -10.37
CA GLY A 349 1.81 0.45 -9.18
C GLY A 349 2.15 1.50 -8.13
N THR A 350 1.43 1.44 -7.02
CA THR A 350 1.44 2.37 -5.89
C THR A 350 1.89 1.62 -4.61
N PRO A 351 2.83 2.17 -3.83
CA PRO A 351 3.24 1.57 -2.56
C PRO A 351 2.18 1.82 -1.49
N SER A 352 1.49 0.78 -1.02
CA SER A 352 0.28 0.89 -0.16
C SER A 352 0.45 1.53 1.24
N GLY A 353 1.67 1.93 1.62
CA GLY A 353 1.96 2.63 2.89
C GLY A 353 2.42 4.07 2.76
N SER A 354 2.45 4.64 1.55
CA SER A 354 2.67 6.08 1.34
C SER A 354 1.45 6.87 1.77
N LEU A 355 1.66 8.12 2.23
CA LEU A 355 0.57 9.08 2.45
C LEU A 355 -0.32 9.20 1.20
N LEU A 356 0.28 9.10 0.01
CA LEU A 356 -0.33 9.35 -1.30
C LEU A 356 -1.08 8.14 -1.88
N THR A 357 -1.27 7.07 -1.09
CA THR A 357 -1.92 5.84 -1.56
C THR A 357 -3.43 6.02 -1.78
N THR A 358 -4.08 6.79 -0.90
CA THR A 358 -5.53 7.04 -0.90
C THR A 358 -5.83 8.34 -1.63
#